data_AF-H1LBX4-F1
#
_entry.id   AF-H1LBX4-F1
#
_cell.length_a   1.000
_cell.length_b   1.000
_cell.length_c   1.000
_cell.angle_alpha   90.00
_cell.angle_beta   90.00
_cell.angle_gamma   90.00
#
_symmetry.space_group_name_H-M   'P 1'
#
loop_
_entity.id
_entity.type
_entity.pdbx_description
1 polymer ?
#
loop_
_entity_poly.entity_id
_entity_poly.type
_entity_poly.pdbx_seq_one_letter_code
_entity_poly.pdbx_strand_id
1 'polypeptide(L)'
;MKIPNSRIKNIKPISELRSYNKLLDEVTPENPVILTKNGYGKYAIIDIAEYEKYERTQMADELAQIQFVNDARKGDLHSLEDVKREIINR
;
A
#
# COMPACT_ATOMS: atom_id res chain seq x y z
N MET A 1 -10.27 -12.00 0.60
CA MET A 1 -9.44 -11.35 1.63
C MET A 1 -10.37 -10.66 2.62
N LYS A 2 -10.36 -11.04 3.91
CA LYS A 2 -11.09 -10.25 4.93
C LYS A 2 -10.38 -8.90 5.01
N ILE A 3 -11.11 -7.81 4.81
CA ILE A 3 -10.54 -6.46 4.87
C ILE A 3 -10.15 -6.23 6.34
N PRO A 4 -8.84 -6.20 6.68
CA PRO A 4 -8.43 -6.03 8.06
C PRO A 4 -8.78 -4.61 8.49
N ASN A 5 -9.57 -4.48 9.56
CA ASN A 5 -9.87 -3.26 10.32
C ASN A 5 -9.54 -1.95 9.58
N SER A 6 -10.27 -1.66 8.50
CA SER A 6 -10.04 -0.50 7.66
C SER A 6 -11.27 0.38 7.68
N ARG A 7 -11.05 1.69 7.87
CA ARG A 7 -12.09 2.75 7.87
C ARG A 7 -12.79 2.91 6.51
N ILE A 8 -12.63 1.98 5.58
CA ILE A 8 -13.31 1.96 4.29
C ILE A 8 -14.78 1.60 4.52
N LYS A 9 -15.62 2.63 4.58
CA LYS A 9 -17.07 2.50 4.74
C LYS A 9 -17.82 2.40 3.41
N ASN A 10 -17.16 2.73 2.29
CA ASN A 10 -17.86 2.86 1.01
C ASN A 10 -17.71 1.59 0.13
N ILE A 11 -18.54 0.59 0.40
CA ILE A 11 -18.55 -0.69 -0.33
C ILE A 11 -19.84 -0.80 -1.13
N LYS A 12 -19.74 -1.02 -2.43
CA LYS A 12 -20.88 -1.09 -3.36
C LYS A 12 -20.78 -2.33 -4.27
N PRO A 13 -21.89 -2.89 -4.77
CA PRO A 13 -21.82 -3.93 -5.79
C PRO A 13 -21.39 -3.33 -7.13
N ILE A 14 -20.71 -4.13 -7.97
CA ILE A 14 -20.26 -3.71 -9.31
C ILE A 14 -21.42 -3.24 -10.20
N SER A 15 -22.64 -3.68 -9.92
CA SER A 15 -23.85 -3.25 -10.62
C SER A 15 -24.17 -1.77 -10.45
N GLU A 16 -23.66 -1.10 -9.41
CA GLU A 16 -23.81 0.36 -9.20
C GLU A 16 -23.14 1.19 -10.28
N LEU A 17 -22.18 0.62 -11.02
CA LEU A 17 -21.55 1.28 -12.17
C LEU A 17 -22.54 1.65 -13.28
N ARG A 18 -23.76 1.07 -13.30
CA ARG A 18 -24.82 1.53 -14.21
C ARG A 18 -25.16 3.01 -14.00
N SER A 19 -25.02 3.50 -12.77
CA SER A 19 -25.26 4.90 -12.38
C SER A 19 -23.95 5.55 -11.93
N TYR A 20 -22.89 5.40 -12.72
CA TYR A 20 -21.53 5.75 -12.33
C TYR A 20 -21.36 7.19 -11.82
N ASN A 21 -22.11 8.17 -12.33
CA ASN A 21 -22.01 9.57 -11.86
C ASN A 21 -22.17 9.69 -10.33
N LYS A 22 -23.23 9.10 -9.77
CA LYS A 22 -23.47 9.12 -8.32
C LYS A 22 -22.38 8.42 -7.53
N LEU A 23 -21.81 7.37 -8.12
CA LEU A 23 -20.72 6.65 -7.50
C LEU A 23 -19.45 7.50 -7.47
N LEU A 24 -19.14 8.17 -8.57
CA LEU A 24 -17.96 9.03 -8.70
C LEU A 24 -18.04 10.25 -7.78
N ASP A 25 -19.23 10.81 -7.56
CA ASP A 25 -19.44 11.92 -6.60
C ASP A 25 -19.06 11.54 -5.15
N GLU A 26 -19.07 10.24 -4.82
CA GLU A 26 -18.70 9.76 -3.49
C GLU A 26 -17.20 9.46 -3.35
N VAL A 27 -16.45 9.47 -4.45
CA VAL A 27 -15.00 9.22 -4.46
C VAL A 27 -14.28 10.52 -4.14
N THR A 28 -13.70 10.59 -2.95
CA THR A 28 -12.87 11.72 -2.51
C THR A 28 -11.56 11.19 -1.94
N PRO A 29 -10.53 12.06 -1.77
CA PRO A 29 -9.34 11.66 -1.04
C PRO A 29 -9.70 11.05 0.31
N GLU A 30 -9.03 9.96 0.68
CA GLU A 30 -9.24 9.15 1.89
C GLU A 30 -10.62 8.45 2.00
N ASN A 31 -11.46 8.55 0.96
CA ASN A 31 -12.76 7.87 0.90
C ASN A 31 -12.92 7.07 -0.41
N PRO A 32 -12.18 5.96 -0.56
CA PRO A 32 -12.26 5.12 -1.74
C PRO A 32 -13.57 4.31 -1.78
N VAL A 33 -14.09 4.08 -2.99
CA VAL A 33 -15.22 3.16 -3.21
C VAL A 33 -14.70 1.77 -3.56
N ILE A 34 -15.08 0.76 -2.79
CA ILE A 34 -14.76 -0.64 -3.08
C ILE A 34 -15.93 -1.30 -3.78
N LEU A 35 -15.69 -1.79 -4.99
CA LEU A 35 -16.66 -2.54 -5.76
C LEU A 35 -16.56 -4.03 -5.49
N THR A 36 -17.71 -4.65 -5.22
CA THR A 36 -17.83 -6.08 -4.98
C THR A 36 -18.44 -6.82 -6.17
N LYS A 37 -17.96 -8.03 -6.43
CA LYS A 37 -18.60 -9.00 -7.33
C LYS A 37 -18.93 -10.24 -6.51
N ASN A 38 -20.21 -10.62 -6.47
CA ASN A 38 -20.71 -11.76 -5.68
C ASN A 38 -20.31 -11.66 -4.19
N GLY A 39 -20.36 -10.45 -3.60
CA GLY A 39 -20.00 -10.21 -2.20
C GLY A 39 -18.50 -10.10 -1.91
N TYR A 40 -17.62 -10.30 -2.90
CA TYR A 40 -16.18 -10.17 -2.73
C TYR A 40 -15.68 -8.86 -3.33
N GLY A 41 -14.91 -8.08 -2.57
CA GLY A 41 -14.20 -6.91 -3.09
C GLY A 41 -13.32 -7.31 -4.27
N LYS A 42 -13.46 -6.58 -5.38
CA LYS A 42 -12.80 -6.89 -6.65
C LYS A 42 -12.10 -5.69 -7.27
N TYR A 43 -12.69 -4.51 -7.17
CA TYR A 43 -12.10 -3.27 -7.68
C TYR A 43 -12.18 -2.19 -6.61
N ALA A 44 -11.31 -1.19 -6.72
CA ALA A 44 -11.37 0.04 -5.95
C ALA A 44 -11.39 1.22 -6.91
N ILE A 45 -12.19 2.24 -6.60
CA ILE A 45 -12.17 3.53 -7.27
C ILE A 45 -11.69 4.53 -6.23
N ILE A 46 -10.60 5.21 -6.55
CA ILE A 46 -9.91 6.13 -5.67
C ILE A 46 -9.73 7.47 -6.38
N ASP A 47 -9.56 8.53 -5.60
CA ASP A 47 -9.24 9.84 -6.14
C ASP A 47 -7.87 9.83 -6.83
N ILE A 48 -7.73 10.57 -7.92
CA ILE A 48 -6.49 10.58 -8.70
C ILE A 48 -5.29 11.11 -7.89
N ALA A 49 -5.49 12.10 -7.01
CA ALA A 49 -4.43 12.63 -6.17
C ALA A 49 -3.97 11.61 -5.12
N GLU A 50 -4.89 10.76 -4.65
CA GLU A 50 -4.55 9.63 -3.78
C GLU A 50 -3.75 8.56 -4.54
N TYR A 51 -4.14 8.27 -5.79
CA TYR A 51 -3.40 7.35 -6.65
C TYR A 51 -1.96 7.85 -6.91
N GLU A 52 -1.79 9.12 -7.28
CA GLU A 52 -0.47 9.71 -7.53
C GLU A 52 0.41 9.72 -6.26
N LYS A 53 -0.19 9.91 -5.08
CA LYS A 53 0.52 9.79 -3.81
C LYS A 53 0.95 8.35 -3.54
N TYR A 54 0.09 7.39 -3.82
CA TYR A 54 0.41 5.97 -3.71
C TYR A 54 1.57 5.59 -4.63
N GLU A 55 1.51 5.94 -5.92
CA GLU A 55 2.58 5.64 -6.88
C GLU A 55 3.92 6.23 -6.44
N ARG A 56 3.95 7.49 -6.02
CA ARG A 56 5.18 8.13 -5.52
C ARG A 56 5.75 7.42 -4.29
N THR A 57 4.88 6.96 -3.39
CA THR A 57 5.31 6.23 -2.19
C THR A 57 5.92 4.89 -2.57
N GLN A 58 5.29 4.15 -3.48
CA GLN A 58 5.84 2.87 -3.96
C GLN A 58 7.20 3.04 -4.64
N MET A 59 7.35 4.06 -5.50
CA MET A 59 8.64 4.38 -6.11
C MET A 59 9.71 4.72 -5.07
N ALA A 60 9.35 5.51 -4.05
CA ALA A 60 10.28 5.85 -2.97
C ALA A 60 10.70 4.61 -2.15
N ASP A 61 9.76 3.71 -1.86
CA ASP A 61 10.03 2.45 -1.15
C ASP A 61 10.97 1.54 -1.96
N GLU A 62 10.74 1.41 -3.26
CA GLU A 62 11.63 0.65 -4.17
C GLU A 62 13.04 1.24 -4.19
N LEU A 63 13.17 2.56 -4.32
CA LEU A 63 14.47 3.24 -4.30
C LEU A 63 15.18 3.06 -2.96
N ALA A 64 14.45 3.14 -1.84
CA ALA A 64 15.01 2.93 -0.51
C ALA A 64 15.53 1.48 -0.34
N GLN A 65 14.80 0.48 -0.85
CA GLN A 65 15.25 -0.91 -0.85
C GLN A 65 16.52 -1.11 -1.68
N ILE A 66 16.59 -0.51 -2.88
CA ILE A 66 17.78 -0.57 -3.74
C ILE A 66 18.97 0.06 -3.04
N GLN A 67 18.80 1.24 -2.43
CA GLN A 67 19.86 1.92 -1.71
C GLN A 67 20.37 1.09 -0.53
N PHE A 68 19.46 0.53 0.26
CA PHE A 68 19.81 -0.37 1.37
C PHE A 68 20.67 -1.56 0.91
N VAL A 69 20.27 -2.23 -0.18
CA VAL A 69 21.04 -3.36 -0.74
C VAL A 69 22.42 -2.91 -1.22
N ASN A 70 22.51 -1.74 -1.85
CA ASN A 70 23.78 -1.20 -2.32
C ASN A 70 24.73 -0.86 -1.17
N ASP A 71 24.21 -0.27 -0.09
CA ASP A 71 25.01 0.07 1.09
C ASP A 71 25.46 -1.20 1.82
N ALA A 72 24.59 -2.21 1.95
CA ALA A 72 24.95 -3.52 2.49
C ALA A 72 26.07 -4.21 1.69
N ARG A 73 26.13 -4.00 0.37
CA ARG A 73 27.21 -4.52 -0.49
C ARG A 73 28.53 -3.78 -0.35
N LYS A 74 28.50 -2.50 0.06
CA LYS A 74 29.69 -1.67 0.27
C LYS A 74 30.26 -1.80 1.67
N GLY A 75 29.45 -2.20 2.65
CA GLY A 75 29.88 -2.41 4.03
C GLY A 75 30.83 -3.60 4.17
N ASP A 76 31.65 -3.56 5.21
CA ASP A 76 32.49 -4.69 5.59
C ASP A 76 31.62 -5.88 6.01
N LEU A 77 32.00 -7.07 5.54
CA LEU A 77 31.35 -8.31 5.97
C LEU A 77 31.80 -8.64 7.39
N HIS A 78 30.87 -8.57 8.35
CA HIS A 78 31.11 -9.01 9.71
C HIS A 78 30.67 -10.46 9.91
N SER A 79 31.44 -11.24 10.66
CA SER A 79 31.02 -12.58 11.04
C SER A 79 29.83 -12.50 12.02
N LEU A 80 28.97 -13.52 12.01
CA LEU A 80 27.85 -13.61 12.96
C LEU A 80 28.32 -13.56 14.42
N GLU A 81 29.55 -13.99 14.71
CA GLU A 81 30.13 -13.97 16.05
C GLU A 81 30.53 -12.55 16.49
N ASP A 82 31.07 -11.75 15.57
CA ASP A 82 31.46 -10.36 15.83
C ASP A 82 30.23 -9.48 16.05
N VAL A 83 29.20 -9.64 15.21
CA VAL A 83 27.91 -8.94 15.35
C VAL A 83 27.25 -9.29 16.68
N LYS A 84 27.23 -10.58 17.06
CA LYS A 84 26.68 -11.02 18.35
C LYS A 84 27.44 -10.41 19.53
N ARG A 85 28.77 -10.35 19.47
CA ARG A 85 29.58 -9.72 20.52
C ARG A 85 29.29 -8.23 20.65
N GLU A 86 29.09 -7.51 19.54
CA GLU A 86 28.82 -6.08 19.57
C GLU A 86 27.43 -5.76 20.14
N ILE A 87 26.40 -6.52 19.76
CA ILE A 87 25.02 -6.30 20.25
C ILE A 87 24.89 -6.65 21.74
N ILE A 88 25.55 -7.71 22.21
CA ILE A 88 25.48 -8.15 23.61
C ILE A 88 26.24 -7.21 24.55
N ASN A 89 27.26 -6.50 24.06
CA ASN A 89 28.08 -5.58 24.85
C ASN A 89 27.64 -4.11 24.77
N ARG A 90 26.47 -3.82 24.19
CA ARG A 90 25.80 -2.50 24.21
C ARG A 90 24.78 -2.42 25.34
#